data_AF-A0A6J6VAV8-F1
#
_entry.id   AF-A0A6J6VAV8-F1
#
_cell.length_a   1.000
_cell.length_b   1.000
_cell.length_c   1.000
_cell.angle_alpha   90.00
_cell.angle_beta   90.00
_cell.angle_gamma   90.00
#
_symmetry.space_group_name_H-M   'P 1'
#
loop_
_entity.id
_entity.type
_entity.pdbx_description
1 polymer ?
#
loop_
_entity_poly.entity_id
_entity_poly.type
_entity_poly.pdbx_seq_one_letter_code
_entity_poly.pdbx_strand_id
1 'polypeptide(L)'
;MRTRQAGASRRKIYAVGGAVITLITLIAIALIVLIDRGDDDRSRTPTTPDVTTASRAASNPTPTSGVDANVSVFSLAPGSCIDQNDLTTGLVTTVKSVPCDQPHSHEVYFKTSVTPADQAYDPAKVTTFANQACAQGFLAYVGLAYEQSKYYFLHLAPSAESWNKNSDRDVVCLLLLEGQKLTSSVEGKKE
;
A
#
# COMPACT_ATOMS: atom_id res chain seq x y z
N MET A 1 -24.29 8.59 -70.64
CA MET A 1 -24.05 7.12 -70.54
C MET A 1 -24.24 6.70 -69.09
N ARG A 2 -25.23 5.84 -68.81
CA ARG A 2 -25.45 5.21 -67.50
C ARG A 2 -24.64 3.93 -67.43
N THR A 3 -23.86 3.72 -66.38
CA THR A 3 -23.26 2.42 -66.04
C THR A 3 -23.52 2.12 -64.57
N ARG A 4 -23.79 0.83 -64.32
CA ARG A 4 -24.52 0.25 -63.20
C ARG A 4 -23.61 -0.09 -62.00
N GLN A 5 -24.27 -0.22 -60.85
CA GLN A 5 -23.86 -0.77 -59.55
C GLN A 5 -22.82 -1.92 -59.57
N ALA A 6 -22.01 -1.99 -58.50
CA ALA A 6 -21.91 -3.19 -57.66
C ALA A 6 -21.25 -2.86 -56.31
N GLY A 7 -21.96 -3.14 -55.21
CA GLY A 7 -21.39 -3.13 -53.86
C GLY A 7 -20.60 -4.42 -53.60
N ALA A 8 -19.40 -4.29 -53.02
CA ALA A 8 -18.58 -5.41 -52.61
C ALA A 8 -18.61 -5.57 -51.09
N SER A 9 -19.18 -6.70 -50.68
CA SER A 9 -19.37 -7.19 -49.32
C SER A 9 -18.03 -7.50 -48.62
N ARG A 10 -17.87 -7.03 -47.37
CA ARG A 10 -16.75 -7.38 -46.49
C ARG A 10 -16.92 -8.81 -45.97
N ARG A 11 -16.17 -9.74 -46.54
CA ARG A 11 -16.08 -11.12 -46.06
C ARG A 11 -15.29 -11.16 -44.76
N LYS A 12 -15.98 -11.35 -43.63
CA LYS A 12 -15.34 -11.66 -42.35
C LYS A 12 -15.04 -13.16 -42.31
N ILE A 13 -13.76 -13.49 -42.34
CA ILE A 13 -13.23 -14.84 -42.11
C ILE A 13 -13.26 -15.05 -40.58
N TYR A 14 -14.26 -15.77 -40.08
CA TYR A 14 -14.23 -16.34 -38.73
C TYR A 14 -14.01 -17.85 -38.89
N ALA A 15 -12.75 -18.25 -38.90
CA ALA A 15 -12.36 -19.64 -39.00
C ALA A 15 -11.71 -20.09 -37.68
N VAL A 16 -12.32 -21.09 -37.05
CA VAL A 16 -11.73 -22.03 -36.09
C VAL A 16 -11.27 -21.45 -34.74
N GLY A 17 -12.24 -21.15 -33.87
CA GLY A 17 -11.99 -20.89 -32.44
C GLY A 17 -13.24 -20.95 -31.53
N GLY A 18 -14.41 -21.28 -32.09
CA GLY A 18 -15.70 -21.18 -31.38
C GLY A 18 -16.08 -22.39 -30.52
N ALA A 19 -15.64 -23.60 -30.87
CA ALA A 19 -16.16 -24.81 -30.23
C ALA A 19 -15.59 -25.08 -28.81
N VAL A 20 -14.35 -24.65 -28.55
CA VAL A 20 -13.69 -24.86 -27.24
C VAL A 20 -14.21 -23.87 -26.20
N ILE A 21 -14.47 -22.62 -26.61
CA ILE A 21 -14.96 -21.56 -25.71
C ILE A 21 -16.41 -21.86 -25.28
N THR A 22 -17.26 -22.36 -26.18
CA THR A 22 -18.64 -22.75 -25.83
C THR A 22 -18.72 -23.96 -24.91
N LEU A 23 -17.76 -24.88 -24.99
CA LEU A 23 -17.72 -26.05 -24.13
C LEU A 23 -17.30 -25.68 -22.69
N ILE A 24 -16.32 -24.77 -22.55
CA ILE A 24 -15.84 -24.30 -21.24
C ILE A 24 -16.93 -23.53 -20.49
N THR A 25 -17.72 -22.69 -21.19
CA THR A 25 -18.81 -21.94 -20.53
C THR A 25 -19.96 -22.83 -20.09
N LEU A 26 -20.32 -23.85 -20.87
CA LEU A 26 -21.37 -24.81 -20.47
C LEU A 26 -20.97 -25.66 -19.26
N ILE A 27 -19.69 -26.05 -19.14
CA ILE A 27 -19.16 -26.79 -17.99
C ILE A 27 -19.17 -25.92 -16.72
N ALA A 28 -18.80 -24.63 -16.84
CA ALA A 28 -18.83 -23.70 -15.71
C ALA A 28 -20.26 -23.44 -15.19
N ILE A 29 -21.25 -23.30 -16.09
CA ILE A 29 -22.66 -23.12 -15.71
C ILE A 29 -23.21 -24.39 -15.04
N ALA A 30 -22.85 -25.58 -15.51
CA ALA A 30 -23.26 -26.84 -14.89
C ALA A 30 -22.69 -27.02 -13.47
N LEU A 31 -21.48 -26.52 -13.18
CA LEU A 31 -20.88 -26.56 -11.84
C LEU A 31 -21.57 -25.61 -10.84
N ILE A 32 -22.05 -24.45 -11.30
CA ILE A 32 -22.74 -23.47 -10.44
C ILE A 32 -24.12 -24.00 -9.98
N VAL A 33 -24.78 -24.85 -10.78
CA VAL A 33 -26.13 -25.39 -10.47
C VAL A 33 -26.10 -26.58 -9.51
N LEU A 34 -24.93 -27.14 -9.18
CA LEU A 34 -24.80 -28.30 -8.29
C LEU A 34 -24.41 -27.95 -6.83
N ILE A 35 -24.17 -26.69 -6.49
CA ILE A 35 -23.75 -26.27 -5.14
C ILE A 35 -24.93 -25.89 -4.23
N ASP A 36 -26.16 -25.83 -4.75
CA ASP A 36 -27.34 -25.47 -3.95
C ASP A 36 -28.16 -26.71 -3.56
N ARG A 37 -27.68 -27.47 -2.56
CA ARG A 37 -28.52 -28.41 -1.80
C ARG A 37 -28.02 -28.57 -0.35
N GLY A 38 -28.87 -28.14 0.58
CA GLY A 38 -28.97 -28.60 1.98
C GLY A 38 -28.52 -27.53 3.00
N ASP A 39 -29.27 -27.21 4.05
CA ASP A 39 -30.55 -27.69 4.57
C ASP A 39 -31.07 -26.66 5.59
N ASP A 40 -32.39 -26.49 5.65
CA ASP A 40 -33.13 -25.86 6.75
C ASP A 40 -33.07 -26.75 8.00
N ASP A 41 -32.77 -26.20 9.19
CA ASP A 41 -33.50 -26.64 10.39
C ASP A 41 -33.57 -25.59 11.52
N ARG A 42 -34.68 -25.69 12.23
CA ARG A 42 -35.35 -24.72 13.09
C ARG A 42 -35.09 -25.00 14.58
N SER A 43 -34.77 -23.94 15.31
CA SER A 43 -35.17 -23.68 16.71
C SER A 43 -34.97 -24.76 17.78
N ARG A 44 -33.97 -24.54 18.67
CA ARG A 44 -34.06 -24.83 20.13
C ARG A 44 -33.25 -23.80 20.93
N THR A 45 -33.91 -23.01 21.76
CA THR A 45 -33.35 -22.27 22.92
C THR A 45 -33.15 -23.25 24.11
N PRO A 46 -32.66 -22.84 25.30
CA PRO A 46 -31.52 -21.99 25.72
C PRO A 46 -30.51 -22.84 26.53
N THR A 47 -29.35 -22.28 26.92
CA THR A 47 -28.72 -22.38 28.27
C THR A 47 -27.31 -21.80 28.22
N THR A 48 -27.05 -20.79 29.06
CA THR A 48 -25.74 -20.22 29.36
C THR A 48 -24.81 -21.26 30.01
N PRO A 49 -23.51 -21.18 29.71
CA PRO A 49 -22.58 -21.01 30.83
C PRO A 49 -21.63 -19.83 30.59
N ASP A 50 -21.51 -19.03 31.64
CA ASP A 50 -20.38 -18.16 31.93
C ASP A 50 -19.06 -18.92 31.73
N VAL A 51 -18.25 -18.47 30.79
CA VAL A 51 -16.80 -18.66 30.85
C VAL A 51 -16.16 -17.32 30.52
N THR A 52 -15.92 -16.56 31.58
CA THR A 52 -14.77 -15.66 31.68
C THR A 52 -13.51 -16.38 31.20
N THR A 53 -13.02 -16.05 30.01
CA THR A 53 -11.64 -16.32 29.60
C THR A 53 -11.05 -15.01 29.08
N ALA A 54 -10.21 -14.42 29.92
CA ALA A 54 -9.34 -13.32 29.57
C ALA A 54 -8.45 -13.74 28.40
N SER A 55 -8.86 -13.40 27.18
CA SER A 55 -7.99 -13.46 26.01
C SER A 55 -7.01 -12.29 26.13
N ARG A 56 -5.84 -12.63 26.68
CA ARG A 56 -4.68 -11.77 26.81
C ARG A 56 -4.37 -11.15 25.44
N ALA A 57 -4.58 -9.84 25.37
CA ALA A 57 -4.30 -9.00 24.22
C ALA A 57 -2.86 -9.22 23.74
N ALA A 58 -2.72 -9.79 22.54
CA ALA A 58 -1.60 -9.44 21.67
C ALA A 58 -2.05 -8.22 20.87
N SER A 59 -2.05 -7.06 21.53
CA SER A 59 -2.21 -5.78 20.83
C SER A 59 -0.96 -5.58 19.98
N ASN A 60 -1.03 -5.97 18.71
CA ASN A 60 -0.24 -5.28 17.71
C ASN A 60 -0.91 -3.90 17.60
N PRO A 61 -0.28 -2.79 18.00
CA PRO A 61 -0.90 -1.50 17.82
C PRO A 61 -0.99 -1.25 16.32
N THR A 62 -2.21 -1.30 15.77
CA THR A 62 -2.53 -0.49 14.60
C THR A 62 -2.07 0.93 14.93
N PRO A 63 -1.26 1.60 14.09
CA PRO A 63 -0.92 2.99 14.32
C PRO A 63 -2.22 3.78 14.22
N THR A 64 -2.83 4.04 15.37
CA THR A 64 -3.95 4.96 15.49
C THR A 64 -3.40 6.33 15.15
N SER A 65 -3.63 6.79 13.92
CA SER A 65 -3.57 8.20 13.58
C SER A 65 -4.55 8.92 14.51
N GLY A 66 -4.06 9.50 15.62
CA GLY A 66 -4.96 10.14 16.58
C GLY A 66 -4.41 10.49 17.96
N VAL A 67 -3.20 10.07 18.34
CA VAL A 67 -2.60 10.47 19.62
C VAL A 67 -1.13 10.81 19.44
N ASP A 68 -0.72 11.94 20.03
CA ASP A 68 0.69 12.32 20.13
C ASP A 68 1.47 11.25 20.90
N ALA A 69 2.47 10.64 20.27
CA ALA A 69 3.25 9.57 20.88
C ALA A 69 4.67 9.49 20.31
N ASN A 70 5.63 9.11 21.16
CA ASN A 70 6.93 8.68 20.69
C ASN A 70 6.83 7.23 20.21
N VAL A 71 6.98 7.01 18.91
CA VAL A 71 6.83 5.70 18.26
C VAL A 71 8.12 5.28 17.57
N SER A 72 8.30 3.97 17.41
CA SER A 72 9.44 3.47 16.66
C SER A 72 9.32 3.81 15.17
N VAL A 73 10.44 4.08 14.51
CA VAL A 73 10.47 4.26 13.04
C VAL A 73 9.98 3.00 12.29
N PHE A 74 10.10 1.82 12.90
CA PHE A 74 9.63 0.57 12.31
C PHE A 74 8.09 0.46 12.26
N SER A 75 7.38 1.14 13.16
CA SER A 75 5.90 1.13 13.18
C SER A 75 5.27 2.19 12.27
N LEU A 76 6.07 3.01 11.61
CA LEU A 76 5.58 4.00 10.66
C LEU A 76 4.93 3.32 9.45
N ALA A 77 3.82 3.89 9.00
CA ALA A 77 3.06 3.46 7.84
C ALA A 77 2.60 4.68 7.02
N PRO A 78 2.28 4.53 5.72
CA PRO A 78 1.64 5.60 4.95
C PRO A 78 0.47 6.23 5.71
N GLY A 79 0.39 7.56 5.73
CA GLY A 79 -0.57 8.33 6.55
C GLY A 79 -0.09 8.66 7.97
N SER A 80 1.11 8.24 8.38
CA SER A 80 1.69 8.64 9.67
C SER A 80 2.27 10.05 9.58
N CYS A 81 1.82 10.95 10.46
CA CYS A 81 2.35 12.30 10.56
C CYS A 81 3.30 12.45 11.75
N ILE A 82 4.41 13.16 11.53
CA ILE A 82 5.56 13.21 12.44
C ILE A 82 6.01 14.66 12.64
N ASP A 83 6.24 15.01 13.89
CA ASP A 83 6.78 16.31 14.31
C ASP A 83 8.19 16.14 14.86
N GLN A 84 9.19 16.17 13.98
CA GLN A 84 10.60 15.98 14.29
C GLN A 84 11.44 17.04 13.59
N ASN A 85 12.37 17.65 14.32
CA ASN A 85 13.19 18.74 13.80
C ASN A 85 14.24 18.28 12.77
N ASP A 86 14.78 17.06 12.93
CA ASP A 86 15.80 16.52 12.04
C ASP A 86 15.64 14.99 11.91
N LEU A 87 15.65 14.53 10.66
CA LEU A 87 15.64 13.12 10.25
C LEU A 87 16.82 12.78 9.32
N THR A 88 17.68 13.75 9.05
CA THR A 88 18.76 13.66 8.05
C THR A 88 20.11 13.33 8.67
N THR A 89 20.25 13.44 9.99
CA THR A 89 21.50 13.18 10.69
C THR A 89 21.42 11.93 11.58
N GLY A 90 22.44 11.09 11.47
CA GLY A 90 22.66 9.96 12.37
C GLY A 90 21.61 8.85 12.30
N LEU A 91 21.54 8.06 13.37
CA LEU A 91 20.61 6.95 13.51
C LEU A 91 19.30 7.45 14.14
N VAL A 92 18.18 7.23 13.46
CA VAL A 92 16.83 7.54 13.96
C VAL A 92 16.12 6.23 14.32
N THR A 93 15.77 6.06 15.60
CA THR A 93 15.06 4.86 16.09
C THR A 93 13.62 5.15 16.53
N THR A 94 13.37 6.38 16.96
CA THR A 94 12.09 6.84 17.51
C THR A 94 11.79 8.24 16.99
N VAL A 95 10.51 8.53 16.74
CA VAL A 95 10.01 9.83 16.30
C VAL A 95 8.74 10.20 17.05
N LYS A 96 8.44 11.49 17.13
CA LYS A 96 7.17 11.99 17.69
C LYS A 96 6.09 11.95 16.60
N SER A 97 5.21 10.97 16.65
CA SER A 97 4.00 10.93 15.83
C SER A 97 2.92 11.84 16.43
N VAL A 98 2.18 12.52 15.55
CA VAL A 98 1.08 13.43 15.90
C VAL A 98 -0.08 13.22 14.92
N PRO A 99 -1.32 13.59 15.26
CA PRO A 99 -2.42 13.64 14.29
C PRO A 99 -2.10 14.55 13.11
N CYS A 100 -2.50 14.16 11.90
CA CYS A 100 -2.18 14.90 10.69
C CYS A 100 -2.90 16.26 10.58
N ASP A 101 -3.97 16.50 11.35
CA ASP A 101 -4.64 17.79 11.46
C ASP A 101 -3.92 18.76 12.43
N GLN A 102 -2.84 18.31 13.08
CA GLN A 102 -1.94 19.14 13.87
C GLN A 102 -0.71 19.54 13.06
N PRO A 103 -0.03 20.66 13.41
CA PRO A 103 1.21 21.07 12.78
C PRO A 103 2.31 19.99 12.88
N HIS A 104 2.71 19.43 11.75
CA HIS A 104 3.73 18.39 11.66
C HIS A 104 4.76 18.69 10.56
N SER A 105 5.93 18.09 10.71
CA SER A 105 7.09 18.32 9.85
C SER A 105 7.14 17.38 8.65
N HIS A 106 6.67 16.15 8.83
CA HIS A 106 6.79 15.09 7.83
C HIS A 106 5.54 14.22 7.81
N GLU A 107 5.20 13.70 6.64
CA GLU A 107 4.17 12.69 6.46
C GLU A 107 4.76 11.49 5.72
N VAL A 108 4.52 10.29 6.24
CA VAL A 108 4.91 9.05 5.57
C VAL A 108 3.92 8.81 4.44
N TYR A 109 4.42 8.70 3.21
CA TYR A 109 3.57 8.49 2.03
C TYR A 109 3.77 7.11 1.40
N PHE A 110 4.91 6.48 1.65
CA PHE A 110 5.23 5.18 1.10
C PHE A 110 6.14 4.41 2.03
N LYS A 111 5.94 3.09 2.09
CA LYS A 111 6.83 2.17 2.78
C LYS A 111 7.01 0.94 1.92
N THR A 112 8.25 0.50 1.79
CA THR A 112 8.61 -0.69 1.02
C THR A 112 9.81 -1.38 1.66
N SER A 113 10.24 -2.50 1.10
CA SER A 113 11.43 -3.21 1.56
C SER A 113 12.44 -3.40 0.42
N VAL A 114 13.73 -3.27 0.72
CA VAL A 114 14.83 -3.48 -0.24
C VAL A 114 14.77 -4.91 -0.78
N THR A 115 14.88 -5.04 -2.11
CA THR A 115 14.90 -6.33 -2.81
C THR A 115 16.14 -6.49 -3.68
N PRO A 116 16.71 -7.71 -3.80
CA PRO A 116 16.35 -8.91 -3.04
C PRO A 116 16.84 -8.84 -1.58
N ALA A 117 16.10 -9.46 -0.65
CA ALA A 117 16.27 -9.26 0.79
C ALA A 117 17.48 -10.01 1.40
N ASP A 118 18.03 -11.00 0.69
CA ASP A 118 19.11 -11.89 1.15
C ASP A 118 20.53 -11.39 0.79
N GLN A 119 20.66 -10.11 0.41
CA GLN A 119 21.95 -9.52 0.06
C GLN A 119 22.74 -9.04 1.29
N ALA A 120 24.06 -8.92 1.13
CA ALA A 120 24.88 -8.19 2.09
C ALA A 120 24.56 -6.68 2.04
N TYR A 121 24.70 -6.01 3.19
CA TYR A 121 24.47 -4.56 3.26
C TYR A 121 25.46 -3.80 2.37
N ASP A 122 24.93 -2.97 1.48
CA ASP A 122 25.68 -2.05 0.64
C ASP A 122 24.98 -0.68 0.71
N PRO A 123 25.60 0.33 1.35
CA PRO A 123 24.94 1.62 1.57
C PRO A 123 24.59 2.33 0.26
N ALA A 124 25.41 2.19 -0.79
CA ALA A 124 25.16 2.86 -2.07
C ALA A 124 23.95 2.25 -2.78
N LYS A 125 23.81 0.91 -2.72
CA LYS A 125 22.65 0.21 -3.30
C LYS A 125 21.37 0.50 -2.52
N VAL A 126 21.43 0.50 -1.18
CA VAL A 126 20.28 0.82 -0.33
C VAL A 126 19.78 2.25 -0.61
N THR A 127 20.68 3.23 -0.64
CA THR A 127 20.32 4.63 -0.97
C THR A 127 19.76 4.76 -2.38
N THR A 128 20.35 4.07 -3.37
CA THR A 128 19.85 4.10 -4.76
C THR A 128 18.43 3.52 -4.84
N PHE A 129 18.20 2.37 -4.22
CA PHE A 129 16.88 1.74 -4.16
C PHE A 129 15.86 2.66 -3.46
N ALA A 130 16.22 3.23 -2.31
CA ALA A 130 15.33 4.09 -1.55
C ALA A 130 14.91 5.32 -2.36
N ASN A 131 15.86 6.01 -3.00
CA ASN A 131 15.55 7.15 -3.87
C ASN A 131 14.58 6.79 -5.00
N GLN A 132 14.81 5.67 -5.68
CA GLN A 132 13.95 5.22 -6.77
C GLN A 132 12.55 4.84 -6.28
N ALA A 133 12.47 4.06 -5.20
CA ALA A 133 11.21 3.59 -4.66
C ALA A 133 10.37 4.74 -4.10
N CYS A 134 10.99 5.71 -3.43
CA CYS A 134 10.32 6.88 -2.90
C CYS A 134 9.78 7.78 -4.02
N ALA A 135 10.60 8.07 -5.04
CA ALA A 135 10.13 8.84 -6.21
C ALA A 135 8.94 8.16 -6.92
N GLN A 136 8.96 6.82 -7.06
CA GLN A 136 7.88 6.05 -7.67
C GLN A 136 6.59 6.05 -6.82
N GLY A 137 6.72 5.90 -5.50
CA GLY A 137 5.57 5.86 -4.58
C GLY A 137 4.85 7.21 -4.45
N PHE A 138 5.56 8.31 -4.72
CA PHE A 138 5.05 9.67 -4.50
C PHE A 138 3.76 9.98 -5.28
N LEU A 139 3.73 9.62 -6.58
CA LEU A 139 2.58 9.87 -7.45
C LEU A 139 1.30 9.19 -6.94
N ALA A 140 1.41 7.97 -6.44
CA ALA A 140 0.26 7.21 -5.97
C ALA A 140 -0.39 7.85 -4.72
N TYR A 141 0.42 8.50 -3.89
CA TYR A 141 -0.05 9.09 -2.63
C TYR A 141 -0.52 10.55 -2.79
N VAL A 142 0.31 11.41 -3.39
CA VAL A 142 0.00 12.85 -3.54
C VAL A 142 -0.97 13.10 -4.70
N GLY A 143 -0.92 12.26 -5.73
CA GLY A 143 -1.66 12.43 -6.97
C GLY A 143 -1.00 13.34 -8.01
N LEU A 144 0.26 13.76 -7.76
CA LEU A 144 1.14 14.45 -8.72
C LEU A 144 2.51 13.80 -8.73
N ALA A 145 3.21 13.90 -9.87
CA ALA A 145 4.61 13.50 -9.94
C ALA A 145 5.45 14.43 -9.05
N TYR A 146 6.53 13.88 -8.47
CA TYR A 146 7.41 14.63 -7.56
C TYR A 146 7.90 15.94 -8.17
N GLU A 147 8.29 15.93 -9.44
CA GLU A 147 8.82 17.07 -10.18
C GLU A 147 7.79 18.19 -10.42
N GLN A 148 6.51 17.91 -10.19
CA GLN A 148 5.40 18.84 -10.35
C GLN A 148 4.82 19.29 -9.00
N SER A 149 5.30 18.72 -7.89
CA SER A 149 4.83 19.00 -6.55
C SER A 149 5.69 20.05 -5.86
N LYS A 150 5.09 20.82 -4.95
CA LYS A 150 5.81 21.71 -4.02
C LYS A 150 6.47 20.96 -2.85
N TYR A 151 6.11 19.69 -2.63
CA TYR A 151 6.63 18.90 -1.52
C TYR A 151 7.95 18.23 -1.89
N TYR A 152 8.84 18.17 -0.92
CA TYR A 152 10.10 17.43 -1.00
C TYR A 152 9.94 16.06 -0.39
N PHE A 153 10.84 15.12 -0.70
CA PHE A 153 10.90 13.85 0.02
C PHE A 153 12.30 13.54 0.55
N LEU A 154 12.32 12.74 1.61
CA LEU A 154 13.49 12.05 2.14
C LEU A 154 13.12 10.60 2.46
N HIS A 155 14.11 9.80 2.84
CA HIS A 155 13.88 8.42 3.24
C HIS A 155 14.61 8.05 4.53
N LEU A 156 13.96 7.26 5.37
CA LEU A 156 14.65 6.42 6.35
C LEU A 156 14.93 5.08 5.69
N ALA A 157 16.17 4.60 5.80
CA ALA A 157 16.61 3.34 5.23
C ALA A 157 17.43 2.56 6.26
N PRO A 158 17.60 1.23 6.07
CA PRO A 158 18.29 0.40 7.05
C PRO A 158 19.74 0.84 7.25
N SER A 159 20.23 0.67 8.47
CA SER A 159 21.65 0.76 8.78
C SER A 159 22.33 -0.58 8.57
N ALA A 160 23.67 -0.61 8.49
CA ALA A 160 24.41 -1.86 8.49
C ALA A 160 24.10 -2.73 9.73
N GLU A 161 23.85 -2.09 10.88
CA GLU A 161 23.53 -2.79 12.11
C GLU A 161 22.14 -3.44 12.06
N SER A 162 21.09 -2.67 11.75
CA SER A 162 19.72 -3.18 11.66
C SER A 162 19.58 -4.22 10.53
N TRP A 163 20.30 -4.02 9.42
CA TRP A 163 20.35 -5.00 8.33
C TRP A 163 20.83 -6.36 8.78
N ASN A 164 21.91 -6.40 9.56
CA ASN A 164 22.58 -7.64 9.98
C ASN A 164 21.95 -8.25 11.24
N LYS A 165 21.50 -7.44 12.20
CA LYS A 165 20.97 -7.92 13.48
C LYS A 165 19.47 -8.16 13.47
N ASN A 166 18.73 -7.38 12.70
CA ASN A 166 17.26 -7.38 12.71
C ASN A 166 16.65 -7.81 11.38
N SER A 167 17.48 -8.15 10.39
CA SER A 167 17.03 -8.38 9.00
C SER A 167 16.22 -7.21 8.45
N ASP A 168 16.53 -5.99 8.90
CA ASP A 168 15.83 -4.78 8.49
C ASP A 168 16.09 -4.50 7.01
N ARG A 169 15.00 -4.39 6.25
CA ARG A 169 14.99 -4.05 4.83
C ARG A 169 14.10 -2.85 4.56
N ASP A 170 13.50 -2.25 5.59
CA ASP A 170 12.44 -1.27 5.41
C ASP A 170 13.00 0.07 4.93
N VAL A 171 12.39 0.58 3.86
CA VAL A 171 12.53 1.97 3.43
C VAL A 171 11.21 2.67 3.74
N VAL A 172 11.30 3.74 4.53
CA VAL A 172 10.17 4.62 4.85
C VAL A 172 10.37 5.93 4.13
N CYS A 173 9.47 6.28 3.22
CA CYS A 173 9.52 7.51 2.45
C CYS A 173 8.64 8.57 3.11
N LEU A 174 9.25 9.72 3.39
CA LEU A 174 8.60 10.84 4.05
C LEU A 174 8.62 12.04 3.14
N LEU A 175 7.53 12.80 3.13
CA LEU A 175 7.46 14.08 2.46
C LEU A 175 7.42 15.23 3.45
N LEU A 176 7.80 16.42 3.00
CA LEU A 176 7.82 17.65 3.77
C LEU A 176 7.60 18.88 2.88
N LEU A 177 7.31 20.02 3.50
CA LEU A 177 7.31 21.32 2.85
C LEU A 177 8.47 22.16 3.39
N GLU A 178 9.38 22.61 2.51
CA GLU A 178 10.57 23.34 2.95
C GLU A 178 10.20 24.63 3.72
N GLY A 179 10.82 24.79 4.89
CA GLY A 179 10.65 25.95 5.76
C GLY A 179 9.28 26.09 6.42
N GLN A 180 8.38 25.10 6.27
CA GLN A 180 7.01 25.18 6.76
C GLN A 180 6.54 23.87 7.37
N LYS A 181 5.58 23.95 8.30
CA LYS A 181 4.85 22.78 8.79
C LYS A 181 3.62 22.51 7.92
N LEU A 182 3.31 21.24 7.75
CA LEU A 182 2.02 20.78 7.26
C LEU A 182 0.99 20.87 8.39
N THR A 183 -0.26 21.16 8.06
CA THR A 183 -1.37 21.25 9.03
C THR A 183 -2.54 20.34 8.69
N SER A 184 -2.38 19.52 7.64
CA SER A 184 -3.31 18.50 7.19
C SER A 184 -2.52 17.44 6.41
N SER A 185 -3.04 16.22 6.33
CA SER A 185 -2.47 15.21 5.43
C SER A 185 -2.48 15.68 3.97
N VAL A 186 -1.42 15.38 3.23
CA VAL A 186 -1.25 15.72 1.82
C VAL A 186 -1.78 14.66 0.85
N GLU A 187 -2.29 13.54 1.38
CA GLU A 187 -2.86 12.46 0.56
C GLU A 187 -3.90 13.02 -0.41
N GLY A 188 -3.69 12.77 -1.71
CA GLY A 188 -4.56 13.21 -2.80
C GLY A 188 -4.70 14.73 -2.99
N LYS A 189 -3.89 15.58 -2.34
CA LYS A 189 -3.99 17.04 -2.45
C LYS A 189 -3.61 17.58 -3.82
N LYS A 190 -2.70 16.89 -4.54
CA LYS A 190 -2.21 17.29 -5.86
C LYS A 190 -1.61 18.70 -5.88
N GLU A 191 -0.66 18.94 -4.97
CA GLU A 191 0.05 20.21 -4.83
C GLU A 191 1.57 20.02 -4.84
#